data_AF-A0A950A2D7-F1
#
_entry.id   AF-A0A950A2D7-F1
#
_cell.length_a   1.000
_cell.length_b   1.000
_cell.length_c   1.000
_cell.angle_alpha   90.00
_cell.angle_beta   90.00
_cell.angle_gamma   90.00
#
_symmetry.space_group_name_H-M   'P 1'
#
loop_
_entity.id
_entity.type
_entity.pdbx_description
1 polymer ?
#
loop_
_entity_poly.entity_id
_entity_poly.type
_entity_poly.pdbx_seq_one_letter_code
_entity_poly.pdbx_strand_id
1 'polypeptide(L)'
;MQEPSLPVTAPAFRQVDSGHGFQWWSTSWQWLFHRGATAVWIVMCLIAMAIFFVLHVVPLLGSIAAQVALFMFAGGLMLAARKTDEGTAPAIGDLFAGFGESLGPLAIGGALLVIAVLLVVAAASIAGIGALAGGLLGGMAGNIAVLASLSGTALLVLLAALLLLVPIGMASWLAPALIVLRKQPPMEALKASLSACWANLGALTVYGLLWIAFAIVASIPLGLGWLVLWPLMVLSTYAAFQDLFEGK
;
A
#
# COMPACT_ATOMS: atom_id res chain seq x y z
N MET A 1 17.69 27.73 31.38
CA MET A 1 17.32 27.35 30.00
C MET A 1 16.91 25.89 30.05
N GLN A 2 15.61 25.62 30.15
CA GLN A 2 15.06 24.28 30.00
C GLN A 2 14.41 24.26 28.62
N GLU A 3 14.93 23.40 27.73
CA GLU A 3 14.28 23.15 26.44
C GLU A 3 12.89 22.54 26.69
N PRO A 4 11.85 23.00 25.97
CA PRO A 4 10.59 22.27 25.96
C PRO A 4 10.83 20.95 25.24
N SER A 5 10.79 19.85 25.98
CA SER A 5 10.67 18.52 25.39
C SER A 5 9.35 18.48 24.64
N LEU A 6 9.42 18.51 23.31
CA LEU A 6 8.26 18.28 22.45
C LEU A 6 7.72 16.89 22.79
N PRO A 7 6.47 16.76 23.28
CA PRO A 7 5.88 15.44 23.35
C PRO A 7 5.79 14.94 21.91
N VAL A 8 6.47 13.83 21.62
CA VAL A 8 6.19 13.02 20.43
C VAL A 8 4.82 12.41 20.67
N THR A 9 3.77 13.22 20.54
CA THR A 9 2.38 12.75 20.56
C THR A 9 2.25 11.84 19.35
N ALA A 10 2.14 10.54 19.59
CA ALA A 10 1.75 9.59 18.57
C ALA A 10 0.53 10.17 17.84
N PRO A 11 0.48 10.13 16.51
CA PRO A 11 -0.63 10.71 15.76
C PRO A 11 -1.92 10.09 16.26
N ALA A 12 -2.85 10.94 16.69
CA ALA A 12 -4.14 10.49 17.20
C ALA A 12 -4.91 9.80 16.06
N PHE A 13 -5.09 8.48 16.20
CA PHE A 13 -5.97 7.67 15.38
C PHE A 13 -7.01 7.00 16.28
N ARG A 14 -8.19 6.74 15.73
CA ARG A 14 -9.28 6.04 16.39
C ARG A 14 -9.08 4.52 16.30
N GLN A 15 -9.49 3.80 17.35
CA GLN A 15 -9.75 2.37 17.27
C GLN A 15 -11.23 2.17 16.98
N VAL A 16 -11.54 1.34 15.99
CA VAL A 16 -12.91 1.10 15.51
C VAL A 16 -13.25 -0.39 15.55
N ASP A 17 -14.54 -0.69 15.63
CA ASP A 17 -15.03 -2.06 15.57
C ASP A 17 -14.83 -2.67 14.18
N SER A 18 -14.81 -4.00 14.10
CA SER A 18 -14.54 -4.73 12.84
C SER A 18 -15.54 -4.41 11.73
N GLY A 19 -16.78 -4.03 12.07
CA GLY A 19 -17.82 -3.63 11.12
C GLY A 19 -17.45 -2.42 10.24
N HIS A 20 -16.54 -1.56 10.70
CA HIS A 20 -16.07 -0.41 9.93
C HIS A 20 -15.36 -0.81 8.64
N GLY A 21 -14.71 -1.99 8.62
CA GLY A 21 -14.10 -2.53 7.40
C GLY A 21 -15.10 -2.71 6.25
N PHE A 22 -16.35 -3.06 6.56
CA PHE A 22 -17.44 -3.09 5.57
C PHE A 22 -17.94 -1.69 5.22
N GLN A 23 -18.04 -0.81 6.23
CA GLN A 23 -18.51 0.56 6.03
C GLN A 23 -17.63 1.32 5.03
N TRP A 24 -16.30 1.17 5.10
CA TRP A 24 -15.37 1.80 4.15
C TRP A 24 -15.70 1.44 2.70
N TRP A 25 -15.98 0.17 2.40
CA TRP A 25 -16.41 -0.26 1.07
C TRP A 25 -17.77 0.34 0.67
N SER A 26 -18.74 0.34 1.59
CA SER A 26 -20.09 0.82 1.31
C SER A 26 -20.14 2.34 1.05
N THR A 27 -19.38 3.13 1.81
CA THR A 27 -19.25 4.58 1.63
C THR A 27 -18.59 4.90 0.30
N SER A 28 -17.53 4.19 -0.05
CA SER A 28 -16.83 4.38 -1.32
C SER A 28 -17.67 4.00 -2.54
N TRP A 29 -18.55 3.01 -2.41
CA TRP A 29 -19.51 2.66 -3.46
C TRP A 29 -20.44 3.85 -3.75
N GLN A 30 -20.94 4.50 -2.70
CA GLN A 30 -21.77 5.69 -2.85
C GLN A 30 -20.99 6.81 -3.53
N TRP A 31 -19.77 7.12 -3.07
CA TRP A 31 -18.93 8.15 -3.68
C TRP A 31 -18.61 7.90 -5.15
N LEU A 32 -18.28 6.65 -5.53
CA LEU A 32 -17.88 6.33 -6.89
C LEU A 32 -19.02 6.51 -7.91
N PHE A 33 -20.25 6.13 -7.53
CA PHE A 33 -21.41 6.15 -8.42
C PHE A 33 -22.28 7.41 -8.27
N HIS A 34 -21.99 8.28 -7.31
CA HIS A 34 -22.69 9.54 -7.16
C HIS A 34 -22.17 10.60 -8.16
N ARG A 35 -23.09 11.36 -8.77
CA ARG A 35 -22.80 12.55 -9.61
C ARG A 35 -21.87 12.34 -10.82
N GLY A 36 -21.77 11.12 -11.35
CA GLY A 36 -21.05 10.85 -12.61
C GLY A 36 -19.52 10.86 -12.50
N ALA A 37 -18.95 10.76 -11.28
CA ALA A 37 -17.50 10.72 -11.07
C ALA A 37 -16.84 9.42 -11.58
N THR A 38 -17.63 8.36 -11.78
CA THR A 38 -17.16 7.00 -12.14
C THR A 38 -16.24 6.99 -13.35
N ALA A 39 -16.63 7.64 -14.44
CA ALA A 39 -15.85 7.63 -15.69
C ALA A 39 -14.48 8.29 -15.50
N VAL A 40 -14.43 9.43 -14.79
CA VAL A 40 -13.17 10.14 -14.52
C VAL A 40 -12.26 9.29 -13.65
N TRP A 41 -12.80 8.67 -12.60
CA TRP A 41 -12.07 7.76 -11.73
C TRP A 41 -11.45 6.57 -12.49
N ILE A 42 -12.23 5.93 -13.36
CA ILE A 42 -11.74 4.83 -14.22
C ILE A 42 -10.60 5.33 -15.08
N VAL A 43 -10.75 6.47 -15.75
CA VAL A 43 -9.72 7.04 -16.63
C VAL A 43 -8.45 7.38 -15.85
N MET A 44 -8.55 7.98 -14.66
CA MET A 44 -7.40 8.27 -13.80
C MET A 44 -6.65 6.99 -13.41
N CYS A 45 -7.36 5.95 -12.97
CA CYS A 45 -6.74 4.67 -12.63
C CYS A 45 -6.09 4.00 -13.85
N LEU A 46 -6.72 4.07 -15.03
CA LEU A 46 -6.15 3.54 -16.27
C LEU A 46 -4.88 4.28 -16.70
N ILE A 47 -4.85 5.61 -16.57
CA ILE A 47 -3.66 6.42 -16.84
C ILE A 47 -2.53 6.04 -15.87
N ALA A 48 -2.83 5.97 -14.57
CA ALA A 48 -1.86 5.57 -13.56
C ALA A 48 -1.28 4.16 -13.86
N MET A 49 -2.14 3.23 -14.23
CA MET A 49 -1.78 1.87 -14.61
C MET A 49 -0.90 1.83 -15.87
N ALA A 50 -1.27 2.58 -16.91
CA ALA A 50 -0.48 2.68 -18.13
C ALA A 50 0.92 3.24 -17.86
N ILE A 51 1.03 4.28 -17.04
CA ILE A 51 2.32 4.86 -16.63
C ILE A 51 3.13 3.83 -15.84
N PHE A 52 2.50 3.12 -14.90
CA PHE A 52 3.16 2.06 -14.13
C PHE A 52 3.74 0.97 -15.04
N PHE A 53 2.98 0.49 -16.03
CA PHE A 53 3.48 -0.48 -17.00
C PHE A 53 4.62 0.05 -17.86
N VAL A 54 4.52 1.29 -18.35
CA VAL A 54 5.59 1.92 -19.15
C VAL A 54 6.88 2.03 -18.35
N LEU A 55 6.81 2.40 -17.07
CA LEU A 55 7.99 2.47 -16.21
C LEU A 55 8.63 1.09 -16.05
N HIS A 56 7.85 0.02 -15.95
CA HIS A 56 8.37 -1.34 -15.84
C HIS A 56 9.04 -1.90 -17.11
N VAL A 57 8.93 -1.22 -18.26
CA VAL A 57 9.65 -1.60 -19.49
C VAL A 57 11.17 -1.47 -19.31
N VAL A 58 11.63 -0.51 -18.49
CA VAL A 58 13.05 -0.33 -18.20
C VAL A 58 13.41 -1.20 -16.99
N PRO A 59 14.23 -2.26 -17.16
CA PRO A 59 14.59 -3.15 -16.06
C PRO A 59 15.32 -2.39 -14.96
N LEU A 60 15.11 -2.80 -13.71
CA LEU A 60 15.71 -2.25 -12.50
C LEU A 60 15.38 -0.76 -12.23
N LEU A 61 15.91 0.18 -13.02
CA LEU A 61 15.69 1.62 -12.83
C LEU A 61 14.23 2.00 -12.97
N GLY A 62 13.58 1.51 -14.03
CA GLY A 62 12.16 1.72 -14.25
C GLY A 62 11.31 1.04 -13.17
N SER A 63 11.74 -0.15 -12.73
CA SER A 63 11.16 -0.89 -11.61
C SER A 63 11.56 -0.38 -10.22
N ILE A 64 12.20 0.78 -10.11
CA ILE A 64 12.36 1.51 -8.84
C ILE A 64 11.55 2.80 -8.94
N ALA A 65 11.65 3.48 -10.09
CA ALA A 65 10.87 4.66 -10.40
C ALA A 65 9.36 4.37 -10.31
N ALA A 66 8.89 3.20 -10.78
CA ALA A 66 7.48 2.81 -10.73
C ALA A 66 6.89 2.79 -9.32
N GLN A 67 7.65 2.31 -8.34
CA GLN A 67 7.22 2.13 -6.95
C GLN A 67 7.23 3.45 -6.20
N VAL A 68 8.19 4.33 -6.50
CA VAL A 68 8.18 5.70 -6.00
C VAL A 68 7.01 6.48 -6.62
N ALA A 69 6.82 6.36 -7.94
CA ALA A 69 5.72 6.99 -8.65
C ALA A 69 4.35 6.52 -8.15
N LEU A 70 4.20 5.25 -7.76
CA LEU A 70 2.98 4.72 -7.16
C LEU A 70 2.54 5.57 -5.95
N PHE A 71 3.49 5.96 -5.09
CA PHE A 71 3.20 6.78 -3.91
C PHE A 71 2.80 8.21 -4.28
N MET A 72 3.42 8.75 -5.33
CA MET A 72 3.09 10.08 -5.86
C MET A 72 1.69 10.12 -6.48
N PHE A 73 1.34 9.10 -7.28
CA PHE A 73 -0.01 8.92 -7.82
C PHE A 73 -1.03 8.64 -6.72
N ALA A 74 -0.70 7.82 -5.73
CA ALA A 74 -1.57 7.58 -4.58
C ALA A 74 -1.89 8.89 -3.86
N GLY A 75 -0.92 9.78 -3.65
CA GLY A 75 -1.15 11.11 -3.09
C GLY A 75 -2.11 11.97 -3.93
N GLY A 76 -1.94 12.00 -5.26
CA GLY A 76 -2.87 12.69 -6.17
C GLY A 76 -4.29 12.13 -6.10
N LEU A 77 -4.41 10.80 -6.08
CA LEU A 77 -5.67 10.09 -5.94
C LEU A 77 -6.36 10.35 -4.59
N MET A 78 -5.62 10.53 -3.49
CA MET A 78 -6.20 10.93 -2.20
C MET A 78 -6.75 12.36 -2.23
N LEU A 79 -6.10 13.27 -2.95
CA LEU A 79 -6.63 14.63 -3.16
C LEU A 79 -7.90 14.61 -4.03
N ALA A 80 -7.95 13.75 -5.04
CA ALA A 80 -9.16 13.52 -5.86
C ALA A 80 -10.30 12.88 -5.04
N ALA A 81 -9.97 11.95 -4.14
CA ALA A 81 -10.92 11.34 -3.22
C ALA A 81 -11.54 12.38 -2.28
N ARG A 82 -10.74 13.31 -1.74
CA ARG A 82 -11.26 14.44 -0.96
C ARG A 82 -12.25 15.29 -1.73
N LYS A 83 -11.96 15.64 -2.99
CA LYS A 83 -12.91 16.38 -3.85
C LYS A 83 -14.22 15.61 -4.02
N THR A 84 -14.12 14.29 -4.24
CA THR A 84 -15.28 13.41 -4.43
C THR A 84 -16.15 13.37 -3.17
N ASP A 85 -15.54 13.24 -1.98
CA ASP A 85 -16.20 13.27 -0.68
C ASP A 85 -16.88 14.63 -0.42
N GLU A 86 -16.21 15.74 -0.77
CA GLU A 86 -16.76 17.10 -0.70
C GLU A 86 -17.87 17.37 -1.75
N GLY A 87 -18.26 16.37 -2.55
CA GLY A 87 -19.33 16.46 -3.53
C GLY A 87 -18.94 17.18 -4.83
N THR A 88 -17.64 17.39 -5.05
CA THR A 88 -17.04 17.98 -6.25
C THR A 88 -16.55 16.88 -7.19
N ALA A 89 -16.86 16.98 -8.49
CA ALA A 89 -16.36 16.01 -9.46
C ALA A 89 -14.83 16.09 -9.58
N PRO A 90 -14.10 14.97 -9.53
CA PRO A 90 -12.66 14.96 -9.79
C PRO A 90 -12.39 15.30 -11.26
N ALA A 91 -11.19 15.79 -11.53
CA ALA A 91 -10.67 16.00 -12.88
C ALA A 91 -9.49 15.06 -13.14
N ILE A 92 -9.26 14.69 -14.40
CA ILE A 92 -8.13 13.81 -14.79
C ILE A 92 -6.79 14.37 -14.29
N GLY A 93 -6.64 15.70 -14.30
CA GLY A 93 -5.44 16.38 -13.81
C GLY A 93 -5.16 16.17 -12.31
N ASP A 94 -6.17 15.80 -11.52
CA ASP A 94 -6.01 15.54 -10.08
C ASP A 94 -5.09 14.34 -9.81
N LEU A 95 -4.95 13.43 -10.78
CA LEU A 95 -4.01 12.30 -10.69
C LEU A 95 -2.58 12.79 -10.46
N PHE A 96 -2.23 13.92 -11.07
CA PHE A 96 -0.90 14.51 -11.00
C PHE A 96 -0.76 15.54 -9.86
N ALA A 97 -1.80 15.77 -9.05
CA ALA A 97 -1.74 16.73 -7.95
C ALA A 97 -0.66 16.38 -6.90
N GLY A 98 -0.36 15.09 -6.74
CA GLY A 98 0.75 14.62 -5.90
C GLY A 98 2.15 15.05 -6.36
N PHE A 99 2.29 15.48 -7.62
CA PHE A 99 3.54 15.95 -8.21
C PHE A 99 3.77 17.46 -8.01
N GLY A 100 2.81 18.16 -7.38
CA GLY A 100 2.93 19.56 -6.99
C GLY A 100 3.61 19.72 -5.63
N GLU A 101 2.91 20.37 -4.70
CA GLU A 101 3.43 20.74 -3.37
C GLU A 101 3.91 19.56 -2.51
N SER A 102 3.38 18.35 -2.75
CA SER A 102 3.71 17.17 -1.95
C SER A 102 4.68 16.21 -2.65
N LEU A 103 5.28 16.61 -3.78
CA LEU A 103 6.21 15.80 -4.56
C LEU A 103 7.37 15.29 -3.72
N GLY A 104 8.10 16.19 -3.05
CA GLY A 104 9.27 15.83 -2.23
C GLY A 104 8.92 14.84 -1.12
N PRO A 105 7.96 15.16 -0.24
CA PRO A 105 7.50 14.24 0.80
C PRO A 105 7.03 12.88 0.28
N LEU A 106 6.23 12.84 -0.79
CA LEU A 106 5.76 11.58 -1.37
C LEU A 106 6.89 10.76 -1.99
N ALA A 107 7.82 11.40 -2.70
CA ALA A 107 8.98 10.73 -3.27
C ALA A 107 9.88 10.14 -2.18
N ILE A 108 10.11 10.86 -1.08
CA ILE A 108 10.86 10.36 0.09
C ILE A 108 10.11 9.18 0.72
N GLY A 109 8.80 9.27 0.92
CA GLY A 109 7.99 8.18 1.45
C GLY A 109 8.06 6.91 0.60
N GLY A 110 7.92 7.06 -0.73
CA GLY A 110 8.08 5.97 -1.68
C GLY A 110 9.50 5.38 -1.68
N ALA A 111 10.53 6.21 -1.63
CA ALA A 111 11.92 5.75 -1.58
C ALA A 111 12.23 4.97 -0.29
N LEU A 112 11.72 5.42 0.86
CA LEU A 112 11.85 4.69 2.13
C LEU A 112 11.21 3.30 2.06
N LEU A 113 10.04 3.18 1.43
CA LEU A 113 9.38 1.89 1.22
C LEU A 113 10.18 0.98 0.27
N VAL A 114 10.72 1.53 -0.83
CA VAL A 114 11.59 0.77 -1.73
C VAL A 114 12.81 0.25 -0.98
N ILE A 115 13.48 1.08 -0.19
CA ILE A 115 14.63 0.67 0.63
C ILE A 115 14.22 -0.45 1.59
N ALA A 116 13.08 -0.32 2.28
CA ALA A 116 12.59 -1.35 3.19
C ALA A 116 12.36 -2.69 2.49
N VAL A 117 11.72 -2.69 1.31
CA VAL A 117 11.51 -3.90 0.51
C VAL A 117 12.83 -4.49 0.03
N LEU A 118 13.77 -3.65 -0.44
CA LEU A 118 15.09 -4.12 -0.88
C LEU A 118 15.87 -4.78 0.25
N LEU A 119 15.78 -4.27 1.49
CA LEU A 119 16.40 -4.88 2.65
C LEU A 119 15.81 -6.27 2.94
N VAL A 120 14.49 -6.43 2.86
CA VAL A 120 13.83 -7.74 3.04
C VAL A 120 14.27 -8.72 1.93
N VAL A 121 14.26 -8.27 0.67
CA VAL A 121 14.66 -9.10 -0.47
C VAL A 121 16.15 -9.47 -0.39
N ALA A 122 17.03 -8.55 0.01
CA ALA A 122 18.44 -8.81 0.18
C ALA A 122 18.70 -9.83 1.29
N ALA A 123 18.05 -9.67 2.45
CA ALA A 123 18.15 -10.62 3.55
C ALA A 123 17.65 -12.02 3.15
N ALA A 124 16.50 -12.10 2.47
CA ALA A 124 15.96 -13.35 1.96
C ALA A 124 16.87 -14.00 0.91
N SER A 125 17.47 -13.20 0.02
CA SER A 125 18.41 -13.68 -0.99
C SER A 125 19.68 -14.24 -0.36
N ILE A 126 20.26 -13.54 0.62
CA ILE A 126 21.45 -14.02 1.35
C ILE A 126 21.14 -15.32 2.07
N ALA A 127 20.01 -15.41 2.77
CA ALA A 127 19.58 -16.62 3.46
C ALA A 127 19.32 -17.78 2.48
N GLY A 128 18.68 -17.51 1.34
CA GLY A 128 18.42 -18.49 0.30
C GLY A 128 19.69 -19.03 -0.37
N ILE A 129 20.64 -18.14 -0.69
CA ILE A 129 21.95 -18.53 -1.24
C ILE A 129 22.72 -19.38 -0.23
N GLY A 130 22.73 -18.98 1.04
CA GLY A 130 23.37 -19.75 2.12
C GLY A 130 22.76 -21.14 2.29
N ALA A 131 21.43 -21.23 2.26
CA ALA A 131 20.71 -22.50 2.32
C ALA A 131 21.06 -23.42 1.13
N LEU A 132 21.09 -22.87 -0.07
CA LEU A 132 21.47 -23.61 -1.28
C LEU A 132 22.92 -24.09 -1.23
N ALA A 133 23.85 -23.23 -0.84
CA ALA A 133 25.27 -23.59 -0.72
C ALA A 133 25.49 -24.69 0.32
N GLY A 134 24.86 -24.57 1.50
CA GLY A 134 24.92 -25.59 2.56
C GLY A 134 24.31 -26.93 2.12
N GLY A 135 23.16 -26.90 1.44
CA GLY A 135 22.51 -28.08 0.89
C GLY A 135 23.38 -28.82 -0.13
N LEU A 136 24.00 -28.08 -1.07
CA LEU A 136 24.88 -28.64 -2.08
C LEU A 136 26.15 -29.23 -1.47
N LEU A 137 26.81 -28.52 -0.55
CA LEU A 137 28.00 -29.02 0.15
C LEU A 137 27.68 -30.28 0.97
N GLY A 138 26.56 -30.30 1.67
CA GLY A 138 26.09 -31.49 2.40
C GLY A 138 25.82 -32.68 1.48
N GLY A 139 25.21 -32.44 0.31
CA GLY A 139 25.02 -33.45 -0.72
C GLY A 139 26.33 -34.03 -1.26
N MET A 140 27.32 -33.17 -1.53
CA MET A 140 28.67 -33.61 -1.96
C MET A 140 29.40 -34.42 -0.87
N ALA A 141 29.13 -34.14 0.41
CA ALA A 141 29.65 -34.89 1.54
C ALA A 141 28.88 -36.21 1.82
N GLY A 142 27.93 -36.59 0.96
CA GLY A 142 27.13 -37.81 1.12
C GLY A 142 26.02 -37.69 2.17
N ASN A 143 25.77 -36.50 2.72
CA ASN A 143 24.73 -36.28 3.72
C ASN A 143 23.39 -35.94 3.04
N ILE A 144 22.66 -37.00 2.67
CA ILE A 144 21.36 -36.90 1.99
C ILE A 144 20.31 -36.14 2.84
N ALA A 145 20.43 -36.16 4.17
CA ALA A 145 19.52 -35.43 5.06
C ALA A 145 19.67 -33.91 4.92
N VAL A 146 20.90 -33.41 4.72
CA VAL A 146 21.16 -31.98 4.48
C VAL A 146 20.69 -31.54 3.09
N LEU A 147 20.74 -32.43 2.10
CA LEU A 147 20.17 -32.14 0.78
C LEU A 147 18.64 -32.09 0.83
N ALA A 148 18.01 -32.99 1.59
CA ALA A 148 16.55 -33.04 1.74
C ALA A 148 15.97 -31.81 2.49
N SER A 149 16.74 -31.21 3.40
CA SER A 149 16.30 -30.04 4.18
C SER A 149 16.26 -28.72 3.39
N LEU A 150 16.83 -28.68 2.18
CA LEU A 150 16.87 -27.49 1.33
C LEU A 150 15.47 -26.92 1.03
N SER A 151 14.50 -27.79 0.79
CA SER A 151 13.10 -27.41 0.53
C SER A 151 12.44 -26.74 1.75
N GLY A 152 12.69 -27.28 2.95
CA GLY A 152 12.17 -26.73 4.20
C GLY A 152 12.79 -25.36 4.53
N THR A 153 14.10 -25.23 4.39
CA THR A 153 14.79 -23.95 4.63
C THR A 153 14.35 -22.88 3.64
N ALA A 154 14.20 -23.21 2.35
CA ALA A 154 13.71 -22.27 1.35
C ALA A 154 12.28 -21.78 1.66
N LEU A 155 11.39 -22.69 2.09
CA LEU A 155 10.04 -22.33 2.53
C LEU A 155 10.08 -21.40 3.75
N LEU A 156 10.92 -21.68 4.74
CA LEU A 156 11.07 -20.83 5.94
C LEU A 156 11.56 -19.43 5.58
N VAL A 157 12.54 -19.31 4.68
CA VAL A 157 13.04 -18.01 4.20
C VAL A 157 11.93 -17.24 3.48
N LEU A 158 11.15 -17.90 2.63
CA LEU A 158 10.01 -17.29 1.95
C LEU A 158 8.95 -16.80 2.95
N LEU A 159 8.56 -17.64 3.91
CA LEU A 159 7.56 -17.29 4.92
C LEU A 159 8.04 -16.14 5.81
N ALA A 160 9.31 -16.12 6.20
CA ALA A 160 9.91 -15.02 6.95
C ALA A 160 9.89 -13.71 6.14
N ALA A 161 10.24 -13.77 4.85
CA ALA A 161 10.17 -12.60 3.97
C ALA A 161 8.73 -12.08 3.83
N LEU A 162 7.76 -12.96 3.59
CA LEU A 162 6.34 -12.59 3.51
C LEU A 162 5.84 -11.94 4.80
N LEU A 163 6.24 -12.47 5.97
CA LEU A 163 5.89 -11.91 7.27
C LEU A 163 6.46 -10.49 7.46
N LEU A 164 7.69 -10.23 6.98
CA LEU A 164 8.30 -8.90 7.03
C LEU A 164 7.69 -7.91 6.04
N LEU A 165 7.06 -8.38 4.96
CA LEU A 165 6.34 -7.52 4.01
C LEU A 165 5.00 -7.01 4.57
N VAL A 166 4.36 -7.74 5.50
CA VAL A 166 3.10 -7.32 6.13
C VAL A 166 3.20 -5.93 6.77
N PRO A 167 4.14 -5.64 7.70
CA PRO A 167 4.24 -4.31 8.30
C PRO A 167 4.63 -3.23 7.29
N ILE A 168 5.37 -3.55 6.22
CA ILE A 168 5.67 -2.59 5.14
C ILE A 168 4.38 -2.22 4.39
N GLY A 169 3.52 -3.20 4.10
CA GLY A 169 2.21 -2.96 3.51
C GLY A 169 1.30 -2.12 4.40
N MET A 170 1.29 -2.39 5.71
CA MET A 170 0.53 -1.59 6.69
C MET A 170 1.06 -0.15 6.77
N ALA A 171 2.38 0.04 6.71
CA ALA A 171 3.00 1.36 6.71
C ALA A 171 2.67 2.15 5.43
N SER A 172 2.58 1.48 4.27
CA SER A 172 2.34 2.16 2.99
C SER A 172 0.87 2.51 2.73
N TRP A 173 -0.09 1.81 3.34
CA TRP A 173 -1.50 1.89 2.95
C TRP A 173 -2.13 3.28 3.13
N LEU A 174 -2.03 3.89 4.32
CA LEU A 174 -2.64 5.19 4.63
C LEU A 174 -1.65 6.35 4.55
N ALA A 175 -0.36 6.06 4.40
CA ALA A 175 0.70 7.07 4.43
C ALA A 175 0.59 8.14 3.31
N PRO A 176 0.22 7.83 2.05
CA PRO A 176 0.02 8.87 1.03
C PRO A 176 -1.05 9.89 1.45
N ALA A 177 -2.15 9.42 2.05
CA ALA A 177 -3.23 10.27 2.55
C ALA A 177 -2.73 11.17 3.69
N LEU A 178 -1.99 10.61 4.65
CA LEU A 178 -1.40 11.37 5.75
C LEU A 178 -0.42 12.44 5.27
N ILE A 179 0.38 12.15 4.25
CA ILE A 179 1.34 13.11 3.68
C ILE A 179 0.61 14.24 2.96
N VAL A 180 -0.37 13.97 2.11
CA VAL A 180 -1.00 15.02 1.30
C VAL A 180 -2.10 15.78 2.02
N LEU A 181 -2.85 15.12 2.90
CA LEU A 181 -4.01 15.68 3.59
C LEU A 181 -3.65 16.28 4.95
N ARG A 182 -2.79 15.60 5.72
CA ARG A 182 -2.30 16.09 7.03
C ARG A 182 -0.93 16.76 6.97
N LYS A 183 -0.28 16.80 5.81
CA LYS A 183 1.06 17.40 5.62
C LYS A 183 2.10 16.83 6.60
N GLN A 184 1.94 15.56 6.98
CA GLN A 184 2.85 14.89 7.90
C GLN A 184 4.20 14.59 7.21
N PRO A 185 5.32 14.66 7.96
CA PRO A 185 6.61 14.18 7.49
C PRO A 185 6.53 12.70 7.05
N PRO A 186 7.25 12.28 5.99
CA PRO A 186 7.07 10.94 5.41
C PRO A 186 7.29 9.79 6.39
N MET A 187 8.32 9.88 7.23
CA MET A 187 8.61 8.85 8.23
C MET A 187 7.53 8.78 9.32
N GLU A 188 6.98 9.92 9.72
CA GLU A 188 5.89 9.98 10.70
C GLU A 188 4.60 9.41 10.12
N ALA A 189 4.29 9.73 8.86
CA ALA A 189 3.14 9.18 8.15
C ALA A 189 3.20 7.65 8.02
N LEU A 190 4.36 7.09 7.69
CA LEU A 190 4.56 5.63 7.60
C LEU A 190 4.36 4.96 8.97
N LYS A 191 4.92 5.53 10.04
CA LYS A 191 4.73 5.03 11.41
C LYS A 191 3.28 5.16 11.87
N ALA A 192 2.61 6.26 11.54
CA ALA A 192 1.20 6.49 11.84
C ALA A 192 0.31 5.46 11.17
N SER A 193 0.53 5.21 9.87
CA SER A 193 -0.19 4.20 9.09
C SER A 193 -0.01 2.82 9.71
N LEU A 194 1.23 2.43 10.02
CA LEU A 194 1.52 1.14 10.66
C LEU A 194 0.79 1.00 12.01
N SER A 195 0.91 1.99 12.89
CA SER A 195 0.27 1.96 14.21
C SER A 195 -1.25 1.92 14.12
N ALA A 196 -1.85 2.71 13.22
CA ALA A 196 -3.30 2.73 13.00
C ALA A 196 -3.79 1.39 12.47
N CYS A 197 -3.09 0.79 11.50
CA CYS A 197 -3.43 -0.52 10.96
C CYS A 197 -3.29 -1.62 12.03
N TRP A 198 -2.25 -1.55 12.86
CA TRP A 198 -1.99 -2.53 13.91
C TRP A 198 -3.03 -2.49 15.02
N ALA A 199 -3.51 -1.30 15.38
CA ALA A 199 -4.57 -1.14 16.36
C ALA A 199 -5.95 -1.55 15.84
N ASN A 200 -6.14 -1.65 14.52
CA ASN A 200 -7.43 -1.88 13.87
C ASN A 200 -7.48 -3.19 13.04
N LEU A 201 -6.71 -4.21 13.44
CA LEU A 201 -6.61 -5.48 12.70
C LEU A 201 -7.98 -6.14 12.44
N GLY A 202 -8.95 -5.99 13.35
CA GLY A 202 -10.31 -6.50 13.17
C GLY A 202 -11.01 -5.90 11.95
N ALA A 203 -10.99 -4.56 11.83
CA ALA A 203 -11.57 -3.86 10.69
C ALA A 203 -10.79 -4.14 9.40
N LEU A 204 -9.45 -4.18 9.47
CA LEU A 204 -8.60 -4.54 8.33
C LEU A 204 -8.85 -5.96 7.84
N THR A 205 -9.15 -6.90 8.73
CA THR A 205 -9.47 -8.29 8.38
C THR A 205 -10.77 -8.34 7.58
N VAL A 206 -11.83 -7.67 8.04
CA VAL A 206 -13.10 -7.58 7.30
C VAL A 206 -12.89 -6.90 5.96
N TYR A 207 -12.16 -5.78 5.93
CA TYR A 207 -11.80 -5.07 4.71
C TYR A 207 -11.08 -5.97 3.70
N GLY A 208 -10.08 -6.73 4.15
CA GLY A 208 -9.29 -7.65 3.32
C GLY A 208 -10.09 -8.85 2.82
N LEU A 209 -10.97 -9.43 3.65
CA LEU A 209 -11.86 -10.52 3.22
C LEU A 209 -12.84 -10.06 2.13
N LEU A 210 -13.40 -8.85 2.29
CA LEU A 210 -14.25 -8.24 1.27
C LEU A 210 -13.47 -7.93 0.00
N TRP A 211 -12.22 -7.45 0.12
CA TRP A 211 -11.34 -7.26 -1.03
C TRP A 211 -11.17 -8.55 -1.83
N ILE A 212 -10.89 -9.68 -1.16
CA ILE A 212 -10.76 -10.99 -1.83
C ILE A 212 -12.05 -11.36 -2.55
N ALA A 213 -13.20 -11.24 -1.88
CA ALA A 213 -14.50 -11.54 -2.46
C ALA A 213 -14.79 -10.68 -3.71
N PHE A 214 -14.55 -9.37 -3.62
CA PHE A 214 -14.74 -8.45 -4.75
C PHE A 214 -13.73 -8.70 -5.87
N ALA A 215 -12.48 -9.03 -5.57
CA ALA A 215 -11.47 -9.38 -6.56
C ALA A 215 -11.85 -10.65 -7.36
N ILE A 216 -12.41 -11.66 -6.68
CA ILE A 216 -12.94 -12.86 -7.35
C ILE A 216 -14.07 -12.46 -8.30
N VAL A 217 -15.07 -11.72 -7.83
CA VAL A 217 -16.22 -11.28 -8.64
C VAL A 217 -15.77 -10.41 -9.82
N ALA A 218 -14.84 -9.48 -9.59
CA ALA A 218 -14.29 -8.59 -10.60
C ALA A 218 -13.50 -9.32 -11.70
N SER A 219 -12.95 -10.50 -11.38
CA SER A 219 -12.18 -11.32 -12.31
C SER A 219 -13.04 -12.19 -13.23
N ILE A 220 -14.27 -12.56 -12.81
CA ILE A 220 -15.22 -13.37 -13.60
C ILE A 220 -15.45 -12.82 -15.01
N PRO A 221 -15.75 -11.51 -15.22
CA PRO A 221 -15.98 -10.96 -16.56
C PRO A 221 -14.66 -10.67 -17.29
N LEU A 222 -13.75 -11.65 -17.38
CA LEU A 222 -12.42 -11.53 -17.99
C LEU A 222 -11.62 -10.33 -17.44
N GLY A 223 -11.77 -10.06 -16.15
CA GLY A 223 -11.10 -8.95 -15.47
C GLY A 223 -11.71 -7.56 -15.68
N LEU A 224 -12.79 -7.41 -16.43
CA LEU A 224 -13.42 -6.09 -16.65
C LEU A 224 -13.95 -5.45 -15.36
N GLY A 225 -14.28 -6.24 -14.33
CA GLY A 225 -14.71 -5.70 -13.04
C GLY A 225 -13.60 -4.93 -12.31
N TRP A 226 -12.33 -5.14 -12.65
CA TRP A 226 -11.20 -4.40 -12.08
C TRP A 226 -11.23 -2.92 -12.45
N LEU A 227 -11.89 -2.55 -13.56
CA LEU A 227 -12.11 -1.16 -13.95
C LEU A 227 -12.87 -0.39 -12.87
N VAL A 228 -13.82 -1.04 -12.19
CA VAL A 228 -14.59 -0.45 -11.09
C VAL A 228 -13.89 -0.67 -9.75
N LEU A 229 -13.31 -1.86 -9.55
CA LEU A 229 -12.71 -2.22 -8.27
C LEU A 229 -11.49 -1.35 -7.92
N TRP A 230 -10.64 -0.98 -8.88
CA TRP A 230 -9.48 -0.11 -8.59
C TRP A 230 -9.87 1.26 -8.06
N PRO A 231 -10.74 2.05 -8.72
CA PRO A 231 -11.28 3.27 -8.13
C PRO A 231 -11.89 3.05 -6.76
N LEU A 232 -12.64 1.97 -6.60
CA LEU A 232 -13.32 1.66 -5.35
C LEU A 232 -12.31 1.40 -4.21
N MET A 233 -11.21 0.68 -4.48
CA MET A 233 -10.11 0.45 -3.53
C MET A 233 -9.45 1.76 -3.07
N VAL A 234 -9.28 2.70 -3.99
CA VAL A 234 -8.68 4.00 -3.69
C VAL A 234 -9.62 4.81 -2.81
N LEU A 235 -10.89 4.90 -3.19
CA LEU A 235 -11.91 5.59 -2.39
C LEU A 235 -12.12 4.92 -1.02
N SER A 236 -12.00 3.60 -0.91
CA SER A 236 -12.14 2.89 0.37
C SER A 236 -10.94 3.08 1.28
N THR A 237 -9.75 3.26 0.70
CA THR A 237 -8.57 3.69 1.44
C THR A 237 -8.77 5.12 1.98
N TYR A 238 -9.38 6.01 1.20
CA TYR A 238 -9.72 7.36 1.66
C TYR A 238 -10.81 7.35 2.74
N ALA A 239 -11.83 6.49 2.62
CA ALA A 239 -12.86 6.31 3.64
C ALA A 239 -12.25 5.81 4.97
N ALA A 240 -11.35 4.82 4.90
CA ALA A 240 -10.61 4.34 6.05
C ALA A 240 -9.75 5.45 6.69
N PHE A 241 -9.12 6.29 5.88
CA PHE A 241 -8.38 7.46 6.37
C PHE A 241 -9.30 8.44 7.12
N GLN A 242 -10.44 8.82 6.54
CA GLN A 242 -11.41 9.72 7.19
C GLN A 242 -11.90 9.15 8.53
N ASP A 243 -12.24 7.86 8.54
CA ASP A 243 -12.78 7.18 9.71
C ASP A 243 -11.73 7.05 10.83
N LEU A 244 -10.49 6.67 10.49
CA LEU A 244 -9.45 6.43 11.47
C LEU A 244 -8.78 7.71 11.98
N PHE A 245 -8.64 8.73 11.14
CA PHE A 245 -7.88 9.92 11.49
C PHE A 245 -8.76 11.16 11.68
N GLU A 246 -9.78 11.38 10.87
CA GLU A 246 -10.64 12.57 10.95
C GLU A 246 -11.94 12.36 11.74
N GLY A 247 -12.27 11.10 12.08
CA GLY A 247 -13.43 10.75 12.89
C GLY A 247 -14.77 10.86 12.16
N LYS A 248 -14.76 10.89 10.82
CA LYS A 248 -15.93 11.02 9.94
C LYS A 248 -16.26 9.70 9.28
#